data_AF-F9DRH4-F1
#
_entry.id   AF-F9DRH4-F1
#
_cell.length_a   1.000
_cell.length_b   1.000
_cell.length_c   1.000
_cell.angle_alpha   90.00
_cell.angle_beta   90.00
_cell.angle_gamma   90.00
#
_symmetry.space_group_name_H-M   'P 1'
#
loop_
_entity.id
_entity.type
_entity.pdbx_description
1 polymer ?
#
loop_
_entity_poly.entity_id
_entity_poly.type
_entity_poly.pdbx_seq_one_letter_code
_entity_poly.pdbx_strand_id
1 'polypeptide(L)'
;MSKHDSSGRQKKEIELAEAQSSVTVDELKKPKRKRKTGFWKLGLTLWSSWRKTYLFLILLLAAAIIILPIAGFYLIKLGSTFTEQKGAFVEQVKDLQQLTTAEAYTKVLVERTDNELFGQSIGVNLPGTKRNLLVVIPGSVKAGIDLSGITENNLKIDGKEKTARLTVPAAEFLGGAEIYFDQVEVYSVAGFFRGKADIEEGYELANEAKNLILEEASEQGVLQTAERNAEKTLKDMFSFAGYELEIEFEE
;
A
#
# COMPACT_ATOMS: atom_id res chain seq x y z
N MET A 1 -116.39 31.10 -67.57
CA MET A 1 -116.79 30.76 -66.19
C MET A 1 -115.54 30.71 -65.32
N SER A 2 -115.59 31.32 -64.14
CA SER A 2 -114.52 31.60 -63.17
C SER A 2 -113.80 30.36 -62.60
N LYS A 3 -112.49 30.45 -62.31
CA LYS A 3 -111.94 30.39 -60.94
C LYS A 3 -110.41 30.58 -60.86
N HIS A 4 -110.01 31.32 -59.82
CA HIS A 4 -108.69 31.65 -59.25
C HIS A 4 -107.96 30.40 -58.68
N ASP A 5 -106.61 30.33 -58.68
CA ASP A 5 -105.73 30.75 -57.56
C ASP A 5 -104.37 30.01 -57.42
N SER A 6 -103.35 30.75 -56.93
CA SER A 6 -102.36 30.36 -55.90
C SER A 6 -101.03 29.60 -56.15
N SER A 7 -100.39 29.63 -57.34
CA SER A 7 -99.01 29.09 -57.49
C SER A 7 -97.87 30.13 -57.40
N GLY A 8 -98.17 31.40 -57.11
CA GLY A 8 -97.21 32.52 -57.20
C GLY A 8 -96.45 32.88 -55.91
N ARG A 9 -96.72 32.24 -54.78
CA ARG A 9 -96.13 32.63 -53.47
C ARG A 9 -95.07 31.67 -52.92
N GLN A 10 -95.05 30.40 -53.32
CA GLN A 10 -94.03 29.45 -52.87
C GLN A 10 -92.67 29.60 -53.56
N LYS A 11 -92.62 30.17 -54.78
CA LYS A 11 -91.34 30.35 -55.50
C LYS A 11 -90.49 31.49 -54.94
N LYS A 12 -91.11 32.48 -54.27
CA LYS A 12 -90.40 33.63 -53.70
C LYS A 12 -89.72 33.34 -52.36
N GLU A 13 -90.17 32.33 -51.60
CA GLU A 13 -89.53 31.94 -50.34
C GLU A 13 -88.32 31.02 -50.54
N ILE A 14 -88.27 30.28 -51.65
CA ILE A 14 -87.12 29.43 -52.01
C ILE A 14 -85.97 30.27 -52.59
N GLU A 15 -86.30 31.33 -53.35
CA GLU A 15 -85.32 32.24 -53.95
C GLU A 15 -84.64 33.18 -52.92
N LEU A 16 -85.28 33.40 -51.76
CA LEU A 16 -84.70 34.16 -50.63
C LEU A 16 -83.80 33.31 -49.71
N ALA A 17 -83.90 31.98 -49.76
CA ALA A 17 -83.03 31.08 -49.00
C ALA A 17 -81.70 30.76 -49.72
N GLU A 18 -81.63 30.86 -51.05
CA GLU A 18 -80.39 30.71 -51.83
C GLU A 18 -79.59 32.03 -51.96
N ALA A 19 -80.20 33.18 -51.65
CA ALA A 19 -79.58 34.50 -51.78
C ALA A 19 -78.70 34.94 -50.59
N GLN A 20 -78.48 34.10 -49.57
CA GLN A 20 -77.69 34.46 -48.37
C GLN A 20 -76.47 33.58 -48.07
N SER A 21 -76.14 32.56 -48.87
CA SER A 21 -75.04 31.62 -48.52
C SER A 21 -73.83 31.62 -49.45
N SER A 22 -73.69 32.56 -50.39
CA SER A 22 -72.45 32.66 -51.20
C SER A 22 -72.08 34.08 -51.64
N VAL A 23 -72.16 35.04 -50.72
CA VAL A 23 -71.34 36.25 -50.81
C VAL A 23 -69.94 35.87 -50.34
N THR A 24 -68.96 35.70 -51.22
CA THR A 24 -67.60 36.29 -51.11
C THR A 24 -66.67 35.85 -52.25
N VAL A 25 -66.34 36.83 -53.11
CA VAL A 25 -64.96 37.21 -53.48
C VAL A 25 -64.14 36.22 -54.33
N ASP A 26 -63.96 36.52 -55.62
CA ASP A 26 -62.76 37.27 -56.04
C ASP A 26 -62.78 37.58 -57.55
N GLU A 27 -62.69 38.88 -57.84
CA GLU A 27 -62.52 39.42 -59.18
C GLU A 27 -61.06 39.34 -59.66
N LEU A 28 -60.91 38.95 -60.93
CA LEU A 28 -60.08 39.58 -61.96
C LEU A 28 -58.57 39.80 -61.67
N LYS A 29 -57.73 39.09 -62.44
CA LYS A 29 -56.36 39.54 -62.76
C LYS A 29 -56.00 39.39 -64.24
N LYS A 30 -55.60 40.51 -64.85
CA LYS A 30 -54.73 40.64 -66.03
C LYS A 30 -53.58 41.63 -65.71
N PRO A 31 -52.50 41.68 -66.51
CA PRO A 31 -51.12 41.46 -66.02
C PRO A 31 -50.28 42.74 -65.84
N LYS A 32 -49.17 42.66 -65.07
CA LYS A 32 -48.05 43.63 -65.13
C LYS A 32 -46.67 42.95 -64.99
N ARG A 33 -45.75 43.36 -65.87
CA ARG A 33 -44.31 43.06 -65.94
C ARG A 33 -43.54 43.43 -64.65
N LYS A 34 -42.57 42.59 -64.25
CA LYS A 34 -41.32 42.95 -63.50
C LYS A 34 -40.23 41.91 -63.86
N ARG A 35 -39.09 42.28 -64.45
CA ARG A 35 -37.84 42.88 -63.92
C ARG A 35 -36.85 41.82 -63.40
N LYS A 36 -35.61 41.90 -63.92
CA LYS A 36 -34.46 40.98 -63.85
C LYS A 36 -34.22 40.32 -62.48
N THR A 37 -34.09 38.99 -62.51
CA THR A 37 -33.58 38.11 -61.44
C THR A 37 -32.06 38.19 -61.35
N GLY A 38 -31.55 38.88 -60.34
CA GLY A 38 -30.12 38.98 -59.99
C GLY A 38 -29.84 38.65 -58.52
N PHE A 39 -30.68 37.83 -57.87
CA PHE A 39 -30.59 37.54 -56.42
C PHE A 39 -30.33 36.06 -56.06
N TRP A 40 -30.26 35.15 -57.04
CA TRP A 40 -30.02 33.72 -56.77
C TRP A 40 -28.52 33.33 -56.66
N LYS A 41 -27.58 34.23 -56.95
CA LYS A 41 -26.13 33.93 -56.87
C LYS A 41 -25.50 34.14 -55.48
N LEU A 42 -26.19 34.80 -54.54
CA LEU A 42 -25.68 35.07 -53.19
C LEU A 42 -26.11 34.04 -52.13
N GLY A 43 -27.17 33.26 -52.36
CA GLY A 43 -27.64 32.23 -51.42
C GLY A 43 -26.85 30.91 -51.48
N LEU A 44 -26.23 30.59 -52.62
CA LEU A 44 -25.51 29.33 -52.84
C LEU A 44 -24.05 29.36 -52.37
N THR A 45 -23.41 30.54 -52.28
CA THR A 45 -22.02 30.67 -51.83
C THR A 45 -21.88 30.69 -50.31
N LEU A 46 -22.91 31.14 -49.58
CA LEU A 46 -22.97 31.10 -48.11
C LEU A 46 -23.29 29.71 -47.53
N TRP A 47 -24.03 28.85 -48.26
CA TRP A 47 -24.35 27.48 -47.85
C TRP A 47 -23.10 26.57 -47.78
N SER A 48 -22.16 26.74 -48.73
CA SER A 48 -20.92 25.95 -48.78
C SER A 48 -19.97 26.28 -47.62
N SER A 49 -19.84 27.55 -47.24
CA SER A 49 -18.93 27.96 -46.17
C SER A 49 -19.41 27.55 -44.77
N TRP A 50 -20.71 27.65 -44.48
CA TRP A 50 -21.26 27.25 -43.17
C TRP A 50 -21.18 25.75 -42.92
N ARG A 51 -21.33 24.92 -43.96
CA ARG A 51 -21.08 23.47 -43.86
C ARG A 51 -19.63 23.14 -43.52
N LYS A 52 -18.67 23.88 -44.10
CA LYS A 52 -17.24 23.66 -43.83
C LYS A 52 -16.85 24.05 -42.41
N THR A 53 -17.36 25.17 -41.89
CA THR A 53 -17.15 25.53 -40.48
C THR A 53 -17.80 24.53 -39.53
N TYR A 54 -19.00 24.03 -39.83
CA TYR A 54 -19.66 23.00 -39.01
C TYR A 54 -18.89 21.67 -39.02
N LEU A 55 -18.38 21.26 -40.19
CA LEU A 55 -17.54 20.06 -40.32
C LEU A 55 -16.22 20.21 -39.55
N PHE A 56 -15.60 21.39 -39.58
CA PHE A 56 -14.38 21.67 -38.83
C PHE A 56 -14.63 21.62 -37.31
N LEU A 57 -15.78 22.14 -36.86
CA LEU A 57 -16.21 22.09 -35.46
C LEU A 57 -16.46 20.66 -34.98
N ILE A 58 -17.13 19.83 -35.80
CA ILE A 58 -17.36 18.41 -35.52
C ILE A 58 -16.03 17.64 -35.45
N LEU A 59 -15.10 17.92 -36.35
CA LEU A 59 -13.78 17.30 -36.35
C LEU A 59 -12.98 17.65 -35.08
N LEU A 60 -13.03 18.91 -34.64
CA LEU A 60 -12.37 19.36 -33.41
C LEU A 60 -12.99 18.70 -32.18
N LEU A 61 -14.33 18.57 -32.14
CA LEU A 61 -15.05 17.90 -31.08
C LEU A 61 -14.71 16.39 -31.03
N ALA A 62 -14.65 15.73 -32.18
CA ALA A 62 -14.25 14.32 -32.28
C ALA A 62 -12.78 14.12 -31.85
N ALA A 63 -11.87 15.02 -32.24
CA ALA A 63 -10.49 15.00 -31.79
C ALA A 63 -10.39 15.19 -30.27
N ALA A 64 -11.15 16.12 -29.67
CA ALA A 64 -11.18 16.33 -28.23
C ALA A 64 -11.69 15.09 -27.46
N ILE A 65 -12.71 14.40 -27.99
CA ILE A 65 -13.23 13.15 -27.41
C ILE A 65 -12.19 12.03 -27.43
N ILE A 66 -11.26 12.03 -28.39
CA ILE A 66 -10.18 11.03 -28.47
C ILE A 66 -8.99 11.45 -27.60
N ILE A 67 -8.64 12.73 -27.59
CA ILE A 67 -7.46 13.26 -26.88
C ILE A 67 -7.69 13.28 -25.36
N LEU A 68 -8.88 13.66 -24.88
CA LEU A 68 -9.19 13.74 -23.45
C LEU A 68 -8.99 12.41 -22.69
N PRO A 69 -9.51 11.24 -23.15
CA PRO A 69 -9.28 9.98 -22.47
C PRO A 69 -7.81 9.54 -22.54
N ILE A 70 -7.10 9.81 -23.64
CA ILE A 70 -5.67 9.49 -23.76
C ILE A 70 -4.85 10.36 -22.80
N ALA A 71 -5.09 11.68 -22.78
CA ALA A 71 -4.42 12.60 -21.88
C ALA A 71 -4.77 12.31 -20.41
N GLY A 72 -6.04 11.97 -20.13
CA GLY A 72 -6.48 11.53 -18.81
C GLY A 72 -5.77 10.25 -18.36
N PHE A 73 -5.66 9.26 -19.25
CA PHE A 73 -4.91 8.03 -18.99
C PHE A 73 -3.42 8.30 -18.73
N TYR A 74 -2.79 9.18 -19.51
CA TYR A 74 -1.40 9.58 -19.29
C TYR A 74 -1.22 10.36 -17.97
N LEU A 75 -2.13 11.26 -17.62
CA LEU A 75 -2.09 12.03 -16.37
C LEU A 75 -2.27 11.15 -15.13
N ILE A 76 -3.17 10.17 -15.18
CA ILE A 76 -3.35 9.20 -14.09
C ILE A 76 -2.08 8.36 -13.91
N LYS A 77 -1.46 7.90 -15.01
CA LYS A 77 -0.21 7.13 -14.96
C LYS A 77 0.98 7.92 -14.40
N LEU A 78 0.96 9.25 -14.54
CA LEU A 78 2.03 10.14 -14.05
C LEU A 78 1.87 10.51 -12.56
N GLY A 79 0.65 10.53 -12.02
CA GLY A 79 0.37 11.16 -10.74
C GLY A 79 0.14 10.24 -9.54
N SER A 80 -0.46 9.05 -9.72
CA SER A 80 -1.05 8.32 -8.58
C SER A 80 -0.35 7.03 -8.16
N THR A 81 0.32 6.32 -9.07
CA THR A 81 0.91 5.01 -8.72
C THR A 81 2.10 5.11 -7.75
N PHE A 82 2.83 6.23 -7.74
CA PHE A 82 4.12 6.31 -7.03
C PHE A 82 4.01 6.59 -5.53
N THR A 83 3.10 7.45 -5.10
CA THR A 83 2.91 7.76 -3.67
C THR A 83 2.12 6.67 -2.95
N GLU A 84 1.18 6.03 -3.64
CA GLU A 84 0.34 4.95 -3.09
C GLU A 84 1.14 3.66 -2.88
N GLN A 85 2.07 3.32 -3.81
CA GLN A 85 2.99 2.19 -3.66
C GLN A 85 3.98 2.37 -2.50
N LYS A 86 4.41 3.61 -2.24
CA LYS A 86 5.34 3.92 -1.15
C LYS A 86 4.70 3.67 0.23
N GLY A 87 3.48 4.17 0.43
CA GLY A 87 2.75 4.01 1.70
C GLY A 87 2.48 2.53 2.02
N ALA A 88 1.96 1.79 1.05
CA ALA A 88 1.68 0.35 1.21
C ALA A 88 2.94 -0.47 1.56
N PHE A 89 4.09 -0.08 1.00
CA PHE A 89 5.35 -0.76 1.28
C PHE A 89 5.84 -0.52 2.71
N VAL A 90 5.81 0.74 3.16
CA VAL A 90 6.22 1.11 4.53
C VAL A 90 5.29 0.44 5.55
N GLU A 91 4.00 0.38 5.26
CA GLU A 91 3.03 -0.34 6.06
C GLU A 91 3.38 -1.84 6.15
N GLN A 92 3.69 -2.48 5.03
CA GLN A 92 4.09 -3.88 5.02
C GLN A 92 5.40 -4.17 5.77
N VAL A 93 6.39 -3.27 5.71
CA VAL A 93 7.62 -3.36 6.51
C VAL A 93 7.31 -3.18 8.00
N LYS A 94 6.48 -2.19 8.33
CA LYS A 94 6.09 -1.90 9.71
C LYS A 94 5.25 -3.01 10.33
N ASP A 95 4.42 -3.69 9.55
CA ASP A 95 3.61 -4.83 9.99
C ASP A 95 4.46 -6.00 10.48
N LEU A 96 5.70 -6.14 9.98
CA LEU A 96 6.64 -7.13 10.50
C LEU A 96 7.03 -6.85 11.95
N GLN A 97 6.96 -5.58 12.38
CA GLN A 97 7.38 -5.03 13.69
C GLN A 97 8.84 -5.32 14.04
N GLN A 98 9.23 -6.59 14.12
CA GLN A 98 10.59 -7.05 14.36
C GLN A 98 10.99 -8.10 13.32
N LEU A 99 12.13 -7.87 12.69
CA LEU A 99 12.71 -8.79 11.70
C LEU A 99 13.87 -9.55 12.33
N THR A 100 13.56 -10.71 12.94
CA THR A 100 14.57 -11.64 13.47
C THR A 100 15.23 -12.43 12.35
N THR A 101 16.56 -12.33 12.23
CA THR A 101 17.31 -12.88 11.08
C THR A 101 18.56 -13.65 11.45
N ALA A 102 18.95 -13.64 12.72
CA ALA A 102 20.01 -14.48 13.23
C ALA A 102 19.68 -14.98 14.65
N GLU A 103 20.27 -16.11 15.01
CA GLU A 103 20.23 -16.68 16.36
C GLU A 103 21.60 -17.27 16.65
N ALA A 104 22.13 -17.00 17.84
CA ALA A 104 23.37 -17.58 18.33
C ALA A 104 23.07 -18.55 19.46
N TYR A 105 23.65 -19.74 19.39
CA TYR A 105 23.60 -20.75 20.45
C TYR A 105 24.96 -20.77 21.14
N THR A 106 24.96 -20.57 22.46
CA THR A 106 26.20 -20.52 23.24
C THR A 106 26.08 -21.28 24.55
N LYS A 107 27.23 -21.59 25.15
CA LYS A 107 27.35 -22.18 26.47
C LYS A 107 28.26 -21.31 27.30
N VAL A 108 27.72 -20.73 28.36
CA VAL A 108 28.48 -19.90 29.28
C VAL A 108 28.88 -20.71 30.51
N LEU A 109 30.03 -20.38 31.08
CA LEU A 109 30.58 -21.06 32.23
C LEU A 109 30.55 -20.11 33.41
N VAL A 110 29.92 -20.54 34.50
CA VAL A 110 29.84 -19.75 35.73
C VAL A 110 30.47 -20.52 36.88
N GLU A 111 31.45 -19.91 37.53
CA GLU A 111 32.10 -20.48 38.70
C GLU A 111 31.32 -20.14 39.98
N ARG A 112 31.11 -21.16 40.83
CA ARG A 112 30.50 -21.03 42.15
C ARG A 112 31.30 -21.77 43.20
N THR A 113 31.18 -21.34 44.45
CA THR A 113 31.80 -22.04 45.58
C THR A 113 30.74 -22.37 46.60
N ASP A 114 30.66 -23.63 47.01
CA ASP A 114 29.81 -24.07 48.10
C ASP A 114 30.62 -24.77 49.21
N ASN A 115 29.96 -25.03 50.34
CA ASN A 115 30.54 -25.78 51.45
C ASN A 115 29.69 -27.03 51.70
N GLU A 116 30.32 -28.20 51.64
CA GLU A 116 29.64 -29.48 51.83
C GLU A 116 30.33 -30.32 52.90
N LEU A 117 29.54 -30.93 53.77
CA LEU A 117 30.01 -31.88 54.78
C LEU A 117 29.07 -33.11 54.78
N PHE A 118 29.63 -34.31 54.60
CA PHE A 118 28.89 -35.59 54.56
C PHE A 118 27.70 -35.65 53.59
N GLY A 119 27.78 -35.03 52.40
CA GLY A 119 26.67 -35.06 51.45
C GLY A 119 25.61 -33.98 51.68
N GLN A 120 25.81 -33.10 52.66
CA GLN A 120 24.88 -32.02 52.99
C GLN A 120 25.55 -30.65 52.82
N SER A 121 24.84 -29.72 52.20
CA SER A 121 25.24 -28.31 52.14
C SER A 121 25.28 -27.74 53.56
N ILE A 122 26.40 -27.11 53.92
CA ILE A 122 26.57 -26.42 55.19
C ILE A 122 26.76 -24.92 54.92
N GLY A 123 25.86 -24.07 55.43
CA GLY A 123 25.99 -22.61 55.30
C GLY A 123 27.15 -21.99 56.10
N VAL A 124 28.07 -22.81 56.61
CA VAL A 124 29.22 -22.41 57.41
C VAL A 124 30.53 -22.79 56.72
N ASN A 125 31.47 -21.86 56.69
CA ASN A 125 32.75 -22.01 56.01
C ASN A 125 33.75 -22.75 56.93
N LEU A 126 33.79 -24.09 56.84
CA LEU A 126 34.75 -24.93 57.57
C LEU A 126 35.99 -25.25 56.70
N PRO A 127 37.18 -25.35 57.31
CA PRO A 127 38.37 -25.80 56.59
C PRO A 127 38.18 -27.24 56.09
N GLY A 128 38.37 -27.46 54.78
CA GLY A 128 38.21 -28.77 54.13
C GLY A 128 36.82 -29.06 53.55
N THR A 129 35.84 -28.16 53.74
CA THR A 129 34.47 -28.34 53.22
C THR A 129 34.18 -27.56 51.94
N LYS A 130 35.05 -26.61 51.57
CA LYS A 130 34.93 -25.80 50.35
C LYS A 130 35.00 -26.66 49.09
N ARG A 131 34.17 -26.33 48.11
CA ARG A 131 34.13 -26.97 46.81
C ARG A 131 33.87 -25.94 45.72
N ASN A 132 34.64 -26.04 44.64
CA ASN A 132 34.45 -25.22 43.45
C ASN A 132 33.52 -25.97 42.51
N LEU A 133 32.45 -25.30 42.09
CA LEU A 133 31.45 -25.73 41.13
C LEU A 133 31.66 -24.95 39.85
N LEU A 134 31.60 -25.65 38.72
CA LEU A 134 31.60 -25.07 37.39
C LEU A 134 30.26 -25.39 36.76
N VAL A 135 29.46 -24.37 36.52
CA VAL A 135 28.12 -24.49 35.96
C VAL A 135 28.18 -24.13 34.48
N VAL A 136 27.88 -25.10 33.62
CA VAL A 136 27.78 -24.91 32.18
C VAL A 136 26.32 -24.66 31.84
N ILE A 137 26.03 -23.46 31.32
CA ILE A 137 24.68 -22.98 31.06
C ILE A 137 24.53 -22.76 29.56
N PRO A 138 23.89 -23.69 28.84
CA PRO A 138 23.53 -23.49 27.45
C PRO A 138 22.37 -22.50 27.32
N GLY A 139 22.40 -21.70 26.25
CA GLY A 139 21.34 -20.78 25.93
C GLY A 139 21.44 -20.28 24.50
N SER A 140 20.45 -19.47 24.11
CA SER A 140 20.48 -18.78 22.83
C SER A 140 20.04 -17.33 22.95
N VAL A 141 20.39 -16.54 21.95
CA VAL A 141 19.84 -15.20 21.77
C VAL A 141 19.53 -14.95 20.32
N LYS A 142 18.37 -14.33 20.09
CA LYS A 142 17.92 -13.90 18.77
C LYS A 142 18.37 -12.47 18.50
N ALA A 143 18.76 -12.21 17.25
CA ALA A 143 19.15 -10.90 16.78
C ALA A 143 18.39 -10.53 15.50
N GLY A 144 18.10 -9.24 15.36
CA GLY A 144 17.31 -8.74 14.26
C GLY A 144 17.18 -7.22 14.30
N ILE A 145 16.31 -6.68 13.46
CA ILE A 145 16.03 -5.24 13.38
C ILE A 145 14.63 -4.97 13.89
N ASP A 146 14.46 -3.99 14.77
CA ASP A 146 13.14 -3.43 15.09
C ASP A 146 12.71 -2.46 13.99
N LEU A 147 11.66 -2.84 13.26
CA LEU A 147 11.07 -2.08 12.15
C LEU A 147 9.86 -1.24 12.61
N SER A 148 9.45 -1.32 13.87
CA SER A 148 8.25 -0.64 14.39
C SER A 148 8.32 0.88 14.26
N GLY A 149 9.54 1.44 14.30
CA GLY A 149 9.84 2.86 14.14
C GLY A 149 9.95 3.35 12.69
N ILE A 150 9.91 2.45 11.70
CA ILE A 150 10.06 2.84 10.29
C ILE A 150 8.83 3.61 9.81
N THR A 151 9.08 4.73 9.14
CA THR A 151 8.06 5.60 8.55
C THR A 151 8.34 5.87 7.07
N GLU A 152 7.41 6.55 6.40
CA GLU A 152 7.60 6.96 5.00
C GLU A 152 8.81 7.87 4.79
N ASN A 153 9.31 8.52 5.83
CA ASN A 153 10.48 9.38 5.75
C ASN A 153 11.78 8.58 5.59
N ASN A 154 11.80 7.34 6.09
CA ASN A 154 12.93 6.42 5.99
C ASN A 154 13.05 5.82 4.59
N LEU A 155 12.02 5.93 3.74
CA LEU A 155 11.99 5.36 2.39
C LEU A 155 11.99 6.45 1.31
N LYS A 156 12.98 6.39 0.40
CA LYS A 156 13.06 7.24 -0.79
C LYS A 156 12.99 6.36 -2.03
N ILE A 157 12.00 6.56 -2.89
CA ILE A 157 11.83 5.77 -4.12
C ILE A 157 12.07 6.68 -5.33
N ASP A 158 12.91 6.23 -6.26
CA ASP A 158 13.02 6.78 -7.61
C ASP A 158 12.22 5.90 -8.58
N GLY A 159 11.09 6.43 -9.02
CA GLY A 159 10.20 5.74 -9.96
C GLY A 159 10.73 5.59 -11.39
N LYS A 160 11.72 6.39 -11.79
CA LYS A 160 12.29 6.35 -13.14
C LYS A 160 13.38 5.30 -13.24
N GLU A 161 14.26 5.28 -12.26
CA GLU A 161 15.38 4.34 -12.18
C GLU A 161 14.99 3.01 -11.52
N LYS A 162 13.78 2.93 -10.93
CA LYS A 162 13.29 1.79 -10.13
C LYS A 162 14.24 1.45 -8.97
N THR A 163 14.79 2.47 -8.34
CA THR A 163 15.65 2.32 -7.16
C THR A 163 14.91 2.79 -5.92
N ALA A 164 15.20 2.17 -4.78
CA ALA A 164 14.69 2.54 -3.48
C ALA A 164 15.86 2.66 -2.49
N ARG A 165 15.82 3.67 -1.62
CA ARG A 165 16.73 3.84 -0.49
C ARG A 165 15.94 3.74 0.79
N LEU A 166 16.28 2.78 1.64
CA LEU A 166 15.65 2.56 2.94
C LEU A 166 16.69 2.71 4.05
N THR A 167 16.40 3.61 4.98
CA THR A 167 17.16 3.74 6.23
C THR A 167 16.50 2.85 7.29
N VAL A 168 17.27 1.95 7.91
CA VAL A 168 16.79 1.01 8.94
C VAL A 168 17.64 1.14 10.21
N PRO A 169 17.07 0.87 11.40
CA PRO A 169 17.86 0.81 12.63
C PRO A 169 18.94 -0.28 12.58
N ALA A 170 20.01 -0.10 13.36
CA ALA A 170 21.01 -1.15 13.60
C ALA A 170 20.37 -2.40 14.21
N ALA A 171 21.02 -3.56 14.03
CA ALA A 171 20.50 -4.79 14.64
C ALA A 171 20.68 -4.78 16.15
N GLU A 172 19.71 -5.36 16.85
CA GLU A 172 19.71 -5.53 18.30
C GLU A 172 19.33 -6.95 18.71
N PHE A 173 19.52 -7.26 19.99
CA PHE A 173 19.06 -8.50 20.59
C PHE A 173 17.56 -8.44 20.85
N LEU A 174 16.81 -9.39 20.29
CA LEU A 174 15.36 -9.44 20.37
C LEU A 174 14.91 -10.47 21.40
N GLY A 175 14.09 -10.06 22.36
CA GLY A 175 13.52 -10.95 23.39
C GLY A 175 14.47 -11.38 24.51
N GLY A 176 15.71 -10.89 24.51
CA GLY A 176 16.74 -11.24 25.50
C GLY A 176 17.31 -12.66 25.35
N ALA A 177 18.23 -13.02 26.23
CA ALA A 177 18.84 -14.35 26.24
C ALA A 177 17.91 -15.40 26.87
N GLU A 178 17.76 -16.52 26.18
CA GLU A 178 17.06 -17.72 26.63
C GLU A 178 18.04 -18.71 27.24
N ILE A 179 17.67 -19.30 28.38
CA ILE A 179 18.47 -20.33 29.06
C ILE A 179 17.78 -21.68 28.93
N TYR A 180 18.54 -22.70 28.52
CA TYR A 180 18.05 -24.07 28.44
C TYR A 180 18.30 -24.81 29.76
N PHE A 181 17.39 -24.58 30.71
CA PHE A 181 17.48 -25.13 32.07
C PHE A 181 17.56 -26.66 32.12
N ASP A 182 16.99 -27.35 31.13
CA ASP A 182 17.01 -28.81 31.00
C ASP A 182 18.38 -29.38 30.59
N GLN A 183 19.28 -28.52 30.10
CA GLN A 183 20.61 -28.88 29.61
C GLN A 183 21.75 -28.29 30.47
N VAL A 184 21.42 -27.72 31.64
CA VAL A 184 22.43 -27.20 32.57
C VAL A 184 23.22 -28.34 33.19
N GLU A 185 24.55 -28.21 33.15
CA GLU A 185 25.47 -29.20 33.72
C GLU A 185 26.29 -28.56 34.85
N VAL A 186 26.37 -29.23 35.99
CA VAL A 186 27.19 -28.77 37.13
C VAL A 186 28.33 -29.74 37.35
N TYR A 187 29.54 -29.25 37.17
CA TYR A 187 30.78 -29.96 37.42
C TYR A 187 31.35 -29.53 38.77
N SER A 188 32.02 -30.45 39.45
CA SER A 188 32.78 -30.13 40.65
C SER A 188 34.18 -30.69 40.60
N VAL A 189 35.15 -29.91 41.07
CA VAL A 189 36.55 -30.32 41.19
C VAL A 189 36.77 -31.29 42.39
N ALA A 190 35.76 -31.51 43.23
CA ALA A 190 35.82 -32.49 44.30
C ALA A 190 35.61 -33.92 43.77
N GLY A 191 36.48 -34.85 44.17
CA GLY A 191 36.56 -36.21 43.60
C GLY A 191 35.24 -36.99 43.51
N PHE A 192 35.23 -37.99 42.62
CA PHE A 192 34.13 -38.86 42.14
C PHE A 192 33.06 -39.37 43.15
N PHE A 193 33.20 -39.13 44.45
CA PHE A 193 32.36 -39.67 45.53
C PHE A 193 31.39 -38.67 46.18
N ARG A 194 31.22 -37.45 45.66
CA ARG A 194 30.26 -36.46 46.18
C ARG A 194 29.03 -36.28 45.28
N GLY A 195 27.89 -35.99 45.90
CA GLY A 195 26.57 -35.91 45.25
C GLY A 195 26.43 -34.75 44.25
N LYS A 196 25.37 -34.80 43.43
CA LYS A 196 25.01 -33.74 42.48
C LYS A 196 24.87 -32.41 43.24
N ALA A 197 25.57 -31.38 42.79
CA ALA A 197 25.43 -30.04 43.34
C ALA A 197 24.07 -29.46 42.93
N ASP A 198 23.37 -28.89 43.91
CA ASP A 198 22.11 -28.15 43.71
C ASP A 198 22.42 -26.67 43.89
N ILE A 199 21.87 -25.82 43.03
CA ILE A 199 22.13 -24.38 43.03
C ILE A 199 20.92 -23.69 43.66
N GLU A 200 21.03 -23.34 44.94
CA GLU A 200 19.98 -22.58 45.66
C GLU A 200 19.83 -21.15 45.10
N GLU A 201 20.88 -20.58 44.49
CA GLU A 201 20.94 -19.21 43.94
C GLU A 201 20.49 -19.10 42.47
N GLY A 202 19.40 -19.77 42.10
CA GLY A 202 18.97 -19.88 40.70
C GLY A 202 18.72 -18.55 39.97
N TYR A 203 18.24 -17.51 40.66
CA TYR A 203 17.90 -16.22 40.02
C TYR A 203 19.14 -15.36 39.70
N GLU A 204 20.09 -15.26 40.62
CA GLU A 204 21.32 -14.48 40.40
C GLU A 204 22.18 -15.14 39.32
N LEU A 205 22.30 -16.48 39.37
CA LEU A 205 22.98 -17.26 38.36
C LEU A 205 22.35 -17.09 36.97
N ALA A 206 21.01 -17.10 36.89
CA ALA A 206 20.32 -16.90 35.62
C ALA A 206 20.57 -15.51 35.01
N ASN A 207 20.61 -14.45 35.84
CA ASN A 207 20.91 -13.11 35.33
C ASN A 207 22.36 -12.96 34.87
N GLU A 208 23.31 -13.52 35.62
CA GLU A 208 24.72 -13.56 35.20
C GLU A 208 24.87 -14.33 33.88
N ALA A 209 24.26 -15.51 33.79
CA ALA A 209 24.30 -16.32 32.57
C ALA A 209 23.70 -15.60 31.37
N LYS A 210 22.57 -14.90 31.52
CA LYS A 210 21.97 -14.10 30.44
C LYS A 210 22.94 -13.04 29.91
N ASN A 211 23.63 -12.33 30.80
CA ASN A 211 24.59 -11.30 30.39
C ASN A 211 25.78 -11.91 29.65
N LEU A 212 26.33 -13.01 30.16
CA LEU A 212 27.42 -13.73 29.49
C LEU A 212 26.99 -14.28 28.12
N ILE A 213 25.74 -14.74 27.97
CA ILE A 213 25.22 -15.22 26.68
C ILE A 213 25.17 -14.06 25.67
N LEU A 214 24.73 -12.88 26.10
CA LEU A 214 24.69 -11.69 25.24
C LEU A 214 26.09 -11.23 24.83
N GLU A 215 27.04 -11.25 25.76
CA GLU A 215 28.44 -10.89 25.51
C GLU A 215 29.07 -11.85 24.49
N GLU A 216 29.01 -13.15 24.76
CA GLU A 216 29.57 -14.19 23.89
C GLU A 216 28.89 -14.18 22.51
N ALA A 217 27.58 -13.99 22.44
CA ALA A 217 26.88 -13.86 21.15
C ALA A 217 27.30 -12.59 20.37
N SER A 218 27.59 -11.49 21.09
CA SER A 218 28.13 -10.26 20.50
C SER A 218 29.52 -10.51 19.92
N GLU A 219 30.39 -11.20 20.66
CA GLU A 219 31.74 -11.57 20.21
C GLU A 219 31.72 -12.49 18.99
N GLN A 220 30.73 -13.38 18.90
CA GLN A 220 30.50 -14.24 17.73
C GLN A 220 29.96 -13.48 16.50
N GLY A 221 29.62 -12.20 16.65
CA GLY A 221 29.18 -11.33 15.56
C GLY A 221 27.75 -11.62 15.07
N VAL A 222 26.87 -12.04 15.98
CA VAL A 222 25.47 -12.36 15.63
C VAL A 222 24.71 -11.13 15.14
N LEU A 223 25.02 -9.94 15.67
CA LEU A 223 24.40 -8.67 15.25
C LEU A 223 24.76 -8.34 13.80
N GLN A 224 26.04 -8.43 13.42
CA GLN A 224 26.47 -8.19 12.03
C GLN A 224 25.91 -9.25 11.08
N THR A 225 25.71 -10.48 11.57
CA THR A 225 25.05 -11.53 10.81
C THR A 225 23.56 -11.24 10.63
N ALA A 226 22.89 -10.72 11.66
CA ALA A 226 21.50 -10.28 11.59
C ALA A 226 21.33 -9.15 10.57
N GLU A 227 22.19 -8.13 10.59
CA GLU A 227 22.18 -7.03 9.63
C GLU A 227 22.32 -7.53 8.19
N ARG A 228 23.33 -8.37 7.92
CA ARG A 228 23.55 -8.94 6.57
C ARG A 228 22.36 -9.77 6.09
N ASN A 229 21.76 -10.55 6.97
CA ASN A 229 20.60 -11.37 6.63
C ASN A 229 19.33 -10.53 6.44
N ALA A 230 19.16 -9.47 7.24
CA ALA A 230 18.06 -8.52 7.11
C ALA A 230 18.19 -7.71 5.82
N GLU A 231 19.40 -7.23 5.51
CA GLU A 231 19.70 -6.54 4.26
C GLU A 231 19.29 -7.38 3.06
N LYS A 232 19.70 -8.65 3.04
CA LYS A 232 19.32 -9.60 1.98
C LYS A 232 17.80 -9.79 1.91
N THR A 233 17.15 -10.02 3.04
CA THR A 233 15.70 -10.27 3.11
C THR A 233 14.89 -9.08 2.57
N LEU A 234 15.27 -7.86 2.98
CA LEU A 234 14.63 -6.63 2.52
C LEU A 234 14.92 -6.39 1.03
N LYS A 235 16.16 -6.59 0.56
CA LYS A 235 16.49 -6.48 -0.87
C LYS A 235 15.67 -7.45 -1.73
N ASP A 236 15.55 -8.70 -1.30
CA ASP A 236 14.74 -9.70 -1.99
C ASP A 236 13.27 -9.26 -2.05
N MET A 237 12.72 -8.73 -0.95
CA MET A 237 11.35 -8.20 -0.89
C MET A 237 11.12 -7.05 -1.89
N PHE A 238 12.00 -6.06 -1.94
CA PHE A 238 11.90 -4.97 -2.92
C PHE A 238 12.12 -5.44 -4.35
N SER A 239 13.00 -6.42 -4.57
CA SER A 239 13.23 -7.02 -5.89
C SER A 239 11.96 -7.67 -6.44
N PHE A 240 11.20 -8.38 -5.60
CA PHE A 240 9.88 -8.92 -5.98
C PHE A 240 8.87 -7.83 -6.36
N ALA A 241 8.96 -6.65 -5.76
CA ALA A 241 8.16 -5.48 -6.14
C ALA A 241 8.71 -4.75 -7.39
N GLY A 242 9.84 -5.17 -7.93
CA GLY A 242 10.46 -4.61 -9.13
C GLY A 242 11.37 -3.40 -8.88
N TYR A 243 11.85 -3.23 -7.65
CA TYR A 243 12.78 -2.18 -7.25
C TYR A 243 14.13 -2.75 -6.81
N GLU A 244 15.21 -2.05 -7.14
CA GLU A 244 16.54 -2.29 -6.56
C GLU A 244 16.69 -1.48 -5.28
N LEU A 245 17.04 -2.14 -4.18
CA LEU A 245 17.11 -1.52 -2.86
C LEU A 245 18.54 -1.28 -2.40
N GLU A 246 18.82 -0.04 -2.02
CA GLU A 246 19.96 0.37 -1.23
C GLU A 246 19.53 0.54 0.22
N ILE A 247 20.25 -0.11 1.15
CA ILE A 247 19.97 -0.04 2.58
C ILE A 247 21.10 0.75 3.26
N GLU A 248 20.72 1.61 4.19
CA GLU A 248 21.63 2.32 5.09
C GLU A 248 21.19 2.04 6.53
N PHE A 249 22.12 1.58 7.37
CA PHE A 249 21.87 1.34 8.79
C PHE A 249 22.12 2.63 9.58
N GLU A 250 21.23 2.95 10.52
CA GLU A 250 21.42 4.06 11.46
C GLU A 250 22.58 3.74 12.41
N GLU A 251 23.46 4.72 12.67
CA GLU A 251 24.57 4.62 13.64
C GLU A 251 24.11 4.69 15.10
#